data_AF-A0A1H0WY25-F1
#
_entry.id   AF-A0A1H0WY25-F1
#
_cell.length_a   1.000
_cell.length_b   1.000
_cell.length_c   1.000
_cell.angle_alpha   90.00
_cell.angle_beta   90.00
_cell.angle_gamma   90.00
#
_symmetry.space_group_name_H-M   'P 1'
#
loop_
_entity.id
_entity.type
_entity.pdbx_description
1 polymer ?
#
loop_
_entity_poly.entity_id
_entity_poly.type
_entity_poly.pdbx_seq_one_letter_code
_entity_poly.pdbx_strand_id
1 'polypeptide(L)' 'GIPGVIYGAGPRTVLESHAKRADERVELEDLRRATKVIARALHDLLG' A
#
# COMPACT_ATOMS: atom_id res chain seq x y z
N GLY A 1 20.83 -10.03 8.90
CA GLY A 1 19.91 -9.55 7.87
C GLY A 1 18.69 -8.95 8.54
N ILE A 2 18.17 -7.83 8.06
CA ILE A 2 16.98 -7.17 8.64
C ILE A 2 15.74 -7.76 7.94
N PRO A 3 14.71 -8.24 8.66
CA PRO A 3 13.50 -8.76 8.05
C PRO A 3 12.68 -7.65 7.37
N GLY A 4 12.10 -7.95 6.20
CA GLY A 4 11.29 -7.01 5.42
C GLY A 4 9.89 -7.56 5.13
N VAL A 5 8.89 -6.68 5.15
CA VAL A 5 7.48 -6.98 4.83
C VAL A 5 6.98 -5.93 3.84
N ILE A 6 6.10 -6.32 2.92
CA ILE A 6 5.49 -5.43 1.92
C ILE A 6 3.98 -5.38 2.14
N TYR A 7 3.39 -4.19 2.03
CA TYR A 7 1.94 -3.97 2.03
C TYR A 7 1.55 -3.10 0.82
N GLY A 8 0.50 -3.49 0.10
CA GLY A 8 0.01 -2.80 -1.10
C GLY A 8 -1.15 -1.84 -0.84
N ALA A 9 -1.27 -0.78 -1.66
CA ALA A 9 -2.34 0.21 -1.59
C ALA A 9 -3.24 0.22 -2.85
N GLY A 10 -3.26 -0.88 -3.60
CA GLY A 10 -3.95 -0.98 -4.89
C GLY A 10 -5.11 -1.98 -4.87
N PRO A 11 -5.89 -2.03 -5.97
CA PRO A 11 -7.00 -2.96 -6.12
C PRO A 11 -6.52 -4.41 -6.16
N ARG A 12 -7.47 -5.35 -6.19
CA ARG A 12 -7.18 -6.79 -6.07
C ARG A 12 -6.41 -7.34 -7.27
N THR A 13 -6.41 -6.65 -8.40
CA THR A 13 -5.77 -7.13 -9.63
C THR A 13 -4.93 -6.04 -10.33
N VAL A 14 -3.91 -6.48 -11.08
CA VAL A 14 -3.04 -5.62 -11.91
C VAL A 14 -3.83 -4.90 -13.01
N LEU A 15 -4.89 -5.55 -13.52
CA LEU A 15 -5.73 -4.96 -14.57
C LEU A 15 -6.47 -3.72 -14.03
N GLU A 16 -7.05 -3.83 -12.83
CA GLU A 16 -7.79 -2.73 -12.19
C GLU A 16 -6.88 -1.55 -11.80
N SER A 17 -5.60 -1.80 -11.51
CA SER A 17 -4.66 -0.75 -11.10
C SER A 17 -4.07 0.04 -12.27
N HIS A 18 -4.26 -0.44 -13.51
CA HIS A 18 -3.61 0.11 -14.70
C HIS A 18 -2.08 0.16 -14.56
N ALA A 19 -1.50 -0.76 -13.77
CA ALA A 19 -0.06 -0.72 -13.52
C ALA A 19 0.72 -0.87 -14.82
N LYS A 20 1.78 -0.08 -14.96
CA LYS A 20 2.65 -0.01 -16.14
C LYS A 20 1.96 0.48 -17.42
N ARG A 21 0.83 1.18 -17.30
CA ARG A 21 0.13 1.85 -18.42
C ARG A 21 0.27 3.37 -18.28
N ALA A 22 -0.06 4.10 -19.35
CA ALA A 22 0.06 5.56 -19.37
C ALA A 22 -0.89 6.27 -18.38
N ASP A 23 -1.93 5.58 -17.92
CA ASP A 23 -2.98 6.07 -17.02
C ASP A 23 -3.00 5.30 -15.69
N GLU A 24 -1.82 4.86 -15.22
CA GLU A 24 -1.65 4.24 -13.90
C GLU A 24 -2.25 5.12 -12.80
N ARG A 25 -3.05 4.51 -11.92
CA ARG A 25 -3.81 5.23 -10.89
C ARG A 25 -3.98 4.42 -9.61
N VAL A 26 -4.22 5.15 -8.53
CA VAL A 26 -4.54 4.58 -7.22
C VAL A 26 -5.77 5.27 -6.65
N GLU A 27 -6.67 4.48 -6.05
CA GLU A 27 -7.83 5.02 -5.35
C GLU A 27 -7.37 5.70 -4.06
N LEU A 28 -7.77 6.95 -3.85
CA LEU A 28 -7.32 7.75 -2.70
C LEU A 28 -7.69 7.11 -1.36
N GLU A 29 -8.80 6.39 -1.31
CA GLU A 29 -9.24 5.68 -0.13
C GLU A 29 -8.33 4.48 0.19
N ASP A 30 -7.81 3.77 -0.82
CA ASP A 30 -6.86 2.68 -0.61
C ASP A 30 -5.50 3.21 -0.15
N LEU A 31 -5.04 4.34 -0.71
CA LEU A 31 -3.85 5.04 -0.22
C LEU A 31 -4.00 5.44 1.25
N ARG A 32 -5.14 6.05 1.61
CA ARG A 32 -5.43 6.47 2.99
C ARG A 32 -5.48 5.28 3.95
N ARG A 33 -6.01 4.13 3.52
CA ARG A 33 -6.04 2.90 4.32
C ARG A 33 -4.65 2.31 4.50
N ALA A 34 -3.83 2.27 3.45
CA ALA A 34 -2.46 1.80 3.52
C ALA A 34 -1.61 2.61 4.50
N THR A 35 -1.73 3.94 4.48
CA THR A 35 -1.05 4.81 5.45
C THR A 35 -1.41 4.45 6.89
N LYS A 36 -2.69 4.17 7.18
CA LYS A 36 -3.14 3.75 8.52
C LYS A 36 -2.58 2.39 8.94
N VAL A 37 -2.32 1.49 7.99
CA VAL A 37 -1.69 0.19 8.29
C VAL A 37 -0.23 0.39 8.67
N ILE A 38 0.52 1.13 7.86
CA ILE A 38 1.94 1.40 8.15
C ILE A 38 2.09 2.18 9.46
N ALA A 39 1.26 3.19 9.71
CA ALA A 39 1.29 3.95 10.95
C ALA A 39 1.06 3.07 12.18
N ARG A 40 0.12 2.12 12.11
CA ARG A 40 -0.12 1.16 13.21
C ARG A 40 1.03 0.18 13.39
N ALA A 41 1.57 -0.36 12.29
CA ALA A 41 2.73 -1.26 12.36
C ALA A 41 3.97 -0.58 12.96
N LEU A 42 4.21 0.69 12.60
CA LEU A 42 5.29 1.48 13.20
C LEU A 42 5.00 1.81 14.67
N HIS A 43 3.75 2.10 15.02
CA HIS A 43 3.37 2.30 16.42
C HIS A 43 3.64 1.05 17.25
N ASP A 44 3.27 -0.13 16.76
CA ASP A 44 3.51 -1.41 17.46
C ASP A 44 5.01 -1.73 17.57
N LEU A 45 5.85 -1.25 16.64
CA LEU A 45 7.29 -1.49 16.63
C LEU A 45 8.08 -0.49 17.49
N LEU A 46 7.64 0.77 17.53
CA LEU A 46 8.38 1.89 18.12
C LEU A 46 7.81 2.40 19.45
N GLY A 47 6.57 2.04 19.77
CA GLY A 47 5.88 2.37 21.03
C GLY A 47 6.02 1.28 22.08
#